data_AF-A0A945K9L8-F1
#
_entry.id   AF-A0A945K9L8-F1
#
_cell.length_a   1.000
_cell.length_b   1.000
_cell.length_c   1.000
_cell.angle_alpha   90.00
_cell.angle_beta   90.00
_cell.angle_gamma   90.00
#
_symmetry.space_group_name_H-M   'P 1'
#
loop_
_entity.id
_entity.type
_entity.pdbx_description
1 polymer ?
#
loop_
_entity_poly.entity_id
_entity_poly.type
_entity_poly.pdbx_seq_one_letter_code
_entity_poly.pdbx_strand_id
1 'polypeptide(L)'
;MGINVKNITLSITSAALLLLSTAVIAAPVDISYQSAGTSTSLETKKNGSVNAGLNAITVDGTNSLAVNTSNSSMAGTWEATVNNYAAVQAGAGKYNSGRKGHEKYAKAGYLFSLLDISESLSSTAAKYNALVNYVIWDIMGDVPDLKNRRDKKLVKGLKKEADANKKFDWSTTMEVYTANDRGTTREFFAVLPPIATPIPSALFLFGSMALGLFGIVTRKKAITA
;
A
#
# COMPACT_ATOMS: atom_id res chain seq x y z
N MET A 1 -51.76 45.99 33.43
CA MET A 1 -51.86 45.55 32.03
C MET A 1 -50.75 44.55 31.78
N GLY A 2 -51.10 43.27 31.62
CA GLY A 2 -50.17 42.14 31.60
C GLY A 2 -49.57 41.88 30.22
N ILE A 3 -48.29 41.54 30.21
CA ILE A 3 -47.51 41.16 29.03
C ILE A 3 -47.91 39.74 28.61
N ASN A 4 -48.41 39.60 27.38
CA ASN A 4 -48.84 38.32 26.82
C ASN A 4 -47.68 37.69 26.04
N VAL A 5 -47.05 36.66 26.63
CA VAL A 5 -45.99 35.88 25.99
C VAL A 5 -46.65 34.72 25.25
N LYS A 6 -46.74 34.82 23.91
CA LYS A 6 -47.14 33.70 23.07
C LYS A 6 -45.90 32.83 22.80
N ASN A 7 -45.89 31.63 23.36
CA ASN A 7 -44.88 30.60 23.10
C ASN A 7 -44.94 30.16 21.64
N ILE A 8 -43.86 30.39 20.89
CA ILE A 8 -43.62 29.84 19.55
C ILE A 8 -42.78 28.59 19.75
N THR A 9 -43.40 27.42 19.67
CA THR A 9 -42.69 26.13 19.68
C THR A 9 -42.31 25.80 18.23
N LEU A 10 -41.06 26.07 17.86
CA LEU A 10 -40.46 25.63 16.60
C LEU A 10 -39.99 24.18 16.76
N SER A 11 -40.71 23.24 16.16
CA SER A 11 -40.30 21.84 16.02
C SER A 11 -39.27 21.72 14.90
N ILE A 12 -38.01 21.47 15.27
CA ILE A 12 -36.93 21.14 14.34
C ILE A 12 -37.07 19.67 13.93
N THR A 13 -37.54 19.42 12.71
CA THR A 13 -37.51 18.10 12.10
C THR A 13 -36.10 17.85 11.55
N SER A 14 -35.22 17.25 12.36
CA SER A 14 -33.91 16.80 11.90
C SER A 14 -34.06 15.60 10.97
N ALA A 15 -33.94 15.84 9.66
CA ALA A 15 -33.71 14.76 8.69
C ALA A 15 -32.25 14.30 8.81
N ALA A 16 -32.03 13.14 9.43
CA ALA A 16 -30.73 12.51 9.45
C ALA A 16 -30.41 11.95 8.05
N LEU A 17 -29.50 12.61 7.34
CA LEU A 17 -28.94 12.12 6.08
C LEU A 17 -28.00 10.94 6.41
N LEU A 18 -28.52 9.72 6.31
CA LEU A 18 -27.72 8.49 6.35
C LEU A 18 -26.83 8.43 5.09
N LEU A 19 -25.64 8.99 5.19
CA LEU A 19 -24.55 8.76 4.24
C LEU A 19 -24.11 7.30 4.40
N LEU A 20 -24.68 6.41 3.59
CA LEU A 20 -24.18 5.06 3.39
C LEU A 20 -22.83 5.18 2.65
N SER A 21 -21.74 5.33 3.41
CA SER A 21 -20.40 5.12 2.92
C SER A 21 -20.25 3.63 2.62
N THR A 22 -20.52 3.24 1.37
CA THR A 22 -20.11 1.93 0.87
C THR A 22 -18.59 1.85 0.97
N ALA A 23 -18.08 1.04 1.89
CA ALA A 23 -16.67 0.69 1.89
C ALA A 23 -16.37 0.04 0.53
N VAL A 24 -15.61 0.73 -0.31
CA VAL A 24 -15.01 0.12 -1.50
C VAL A 24 -14.03 -0.90 -0.96
N ILE A 25 -14.45 -2.17 -0.93
CA ILE A 25 -13.53 -3.28 -0.72
C ILE A 25 -12.77 -3.39 -2.03
N ALA A 26 -11.50 -2.94 -2.03
CA ALA A 26 -10.63 -3.12 -3.17
C ALA A 26 -10.58 -4.62 -3.51
N ALA A 27 -10.69 -4.96 -4.80
CA ALA A 27 -10.52 -6.33 -5.24
C ALA A 27 -9.12 -6.82 -4.84
N PRO A 28 -8.97 -8.10 -4.44
CA PRO A 28 -7.65 -8.65 -4.20
C PRO A 28 -6.82 -8.60 -5.49
N VAL A 29 -5.51 -8.48 -5.33
CA VAL A 29 -4.53 -8.48 -6.42
C VAL A 29 -3.70 -9.76 -6.38
N ASP A 30 -3.25 -10.22 -7.54
CA ASP A 30 -2.35 -11.36 -7.66
C ASP A 30 -0.90 -10.90 -7.55
N ILE A 31 -0.23 -11.36 -6.50
CA ILE A 31 1.20 -11.17 -6.31
C ILE A 31 1.94 -12.42 -6.78
N SER A 32 2.96 -12.25 -7.63
CA SER A 32 3.87 -13.34 -7.99
C SER A 32 5.32 -12.94 -7.75
N TYR A 33 6.03 -13.76 -6.98
CA TYR A 33 7.47 -13.61 -6.79
C TYR A 33 8.22 -14.04 -8.05
N GLN A 34 9.01 -13.13 -8.62
CA GLN A 34 9.77 -13.39 -9.85
C GLN A 34 11.22 -13.78 -9.54
N SER A 35 11.91 -12.96 -8.73
CA SER A 35 13.31 -13.21 -8.38
C SER A 35 13.76 -12.40 -7.17
N ALA A 36 14.99 -12.63 -6.72
CA ALA A 36 15.62 -11.89 -5.64
C ALA A 36 15.85 -10.40 -5.97
N GLY A 37 15.66 -9.96 -7.22
CA GLY A 37 15.84 -8.56 -7.61
C GLY A 37 17.24 -8.05 -7.26
N THR A 38 17.30 -6.97 -6.49
CA THR A 38 18.56 -6.38 -6.00
C THR A 38 18.92 -6.85 -4.57
N SER A 39 18.25 -7.88 -4.06
CA SER A 39 18.53 -8.45 -2.74
C SER A 39 19.92 -9.06 -2.71
N THR A 40 20.55 -9.01 -1.54
CA THR A 40 21.88 -9.58 -1.32
C THR A 40 21.97 -10.33 0.00
N SER A 41 22.98 -11.19 0.09
CA SER A 41 23.22 -12.09 1.19
C SER A 41 23.85 -11.36 2.38
N LEU A 42 23.24 -11.51 3.56
CA LEU A 42 23.75 -11.04 4.84
C LEU A 42 24.20 -12.23 5.69
N GLU A 43 25.48 -12.24 6.05
CA GLU A 43 26.07 -13.28 6.89
C GLU A 43 25.51 -13.24 8.32
N THR A 44 25.04 -14.40 8.79
CA THR A 44 24.52 -14.61 10.14
C THR A 44 25.48 -15.45 10.98
N LYS A 45 25.30 -15.44 12.31
CA LYS A 45 26.16 -16.22 13.19
C LYS A 45 25.89 -17.72 13.19
N LYS A 46 24.63 -18.13 13.07
CA LYS A 46 24.23 -19.52 13.36
C LYS A 46 23.64 -20.30 12.18
N ASN A 47 23.28 -19.67 11.07
CA ASN A 47 22.54 -20.32 9.98
C ASN A 47 23.06 -19.95 8.58
N GLY A 48 24.37 -19.71 8.45
CA GLY A 48 24.95 -19.25 7.17
C GLY A 48 24.53 -17.81 6.89
N SER A 49 23.68 -17.58 5.89
CA SER A 49 23.26 -16.24 5.47
C SER A 49 21.76 -16.13 5.21
N VAL A 50 21.27 -14.89 5.11
CA VAL A 50 19.90 -14.58 4.69
C VAL A 50 19.90 -13.54 3.56
N ASN A 51 19.03 -13.70 2.58
CA ASN A 51 18.89 -12.73 1.49
C ASN A 51 17.86 -11.67 1.85
N ALA A 52 18.29 -10.40 1.87
CA ALA A 52 17.47 -9.25 2.19
C ALA A 52 17.60 -8.17 1.11
N GLY A 53 16.57 -7.34 0.95
CA GLY A 53 16.54 -6.23 0.00
C GLY A 53 15.24 -6.19 -0.82
N LEU A 54 15.32 -5.56 -1.99
CA LEU A 54 14.20 -5.47 -2.93
C LEU A 54 14.16 -6.73 -3.81
N ASN A 55 13.01 -7.40 -3.79
CA ASN A 55 12.69 -8.52 -4.66
C ASN A 55 11.92 -8.00 -5.88
N ALA A 56 12.10 -8.68 -7.01
CA ALA A 56 11.27 -8.47 -8.18
C ALA A 56 9.97 -9.27 -8.02
N ILE A 57 8.84 -8.58 -8.11
CA ILE A 57 7.51 -9.18 -8.06
C ILE A 57 6.69 -8.69 -9.26
N THR A 58 5.57 -9.36 -9.51
CA THR A 58 4.48 -8.80 -10.32
C THR A 58 3.24 -8.63 -9.46
N VAL A 59 2.53 -7.52 -9.66
CA VAL A 59 1.20 -7.24 -9.10
C VAL A 59 0.22 -7.21 -10.28
N ASP A 60 -0.73 -8.13 -10.34
CA ASP A 60 -1.63 -8.33 -11.49
C ASP A 60 -0.88 -8.38 -12.83
N GLY A 61 0.27 -9.05 -12.85
CA GLY A 61 1.14 -9.16 -14.03
C GLY A 61 1.99 -7.93 -14.34
N THR A 62 1.87 -6.84 -13.58
CA THR A 62 2.72 -5.63 -13.73
C THR A 62 3.96 -5.72 -12.85
N ASN A 63 5.15 -5.50 -13.42
CA ASN A 63 6.40 -5.54 -12.66
C ASN A 63 6.44 -4.49 -11.55
N SER A 64 6.96 -4.88 -10.39
CA SER A 64 7.21 -4.00 -9.25
C SER A 64 8.40 -4.50 -8.43
N LEU A 65 8.89 -3.63 -7.54
CA LEU A 65 9.92 -3.95 -6.55
C LEU A 65 9.32 -3.89 -5.15
N ALA A 66 9.62 -4.91 -4.35
CA ALA A 66 9.07 -5.02 -3.00
C ALA A 66 10.05 -5.62 -2.00
N VAL A 67 9.97 -5.17 -0.76
CA VAL A 67 10.67 -5.79 0.38
C VAL A 67 9.70 -6.67 1.15
N ASN A 68 10.13 -7.89 1.46
CA ASN A 68 9.42 -8.79 2.37
C ASN A 68 9.49 -8.27 3.80
N THR A 69 8.45 -8.54 4.59
CA THR A 69 8.38 -8.12 6.01
C THR A 69 8.92 -9.15 7.00
N SER A 70 9.33 -10.33 6.54
CA SER A 70 10.01 -11.35 7.35
C SER A 70 11.11 -12.03 6.54
N ASN A 71 12.07 -12.65 7.22
CA ASN A 71 13.15 -13.44 6.62
C ASN A 71 12.71 -14.83 6.11
N SER A 72 11.40 -15.08 6.00
CA SER A 72 10.84 -16.31 5.44
C SER A 72 10.79 -16.22 3.92
N SER A 73 10.78 -17.36 3.23
CA SER A 73 10.56 -17.39 1.78
C SER A 73 9.19 -16.80 1.43
N MET A 74 9.18 -15.91 0.44
CA MET A 74 7.97 -15.33 -0.15
C MET A 74 7.70 -15.87 -1.57
N ALA A 75 8.37 -16.96 -1.96
CA ALA A 75 8.27 -17.52 -3.30
C ALA A 75 6.84 -17.99 -3.66
N GLY A 76 6.56 -18.02 -4.97
CA GLY A 76 5.28 -18.44 -5.53
C GLY A 76 4.31 -17.28 -5.75
N THR A 77 3.05 -17.64 -5.99
CA THR A 77 1.95 -16.72 -6.31
C THR A 77 0.88 -16.74 -5.21
N TRP A 78 0.25 -15.59 -4.95
CA TRP A 78 -0.77 -15.46 -3.92
C TRP A 78 -1.64 -14.21 -4.08
N GLU A 79 -2.88 -14.30 -3.65
CA GLU A 79 -3.81 -13.17 -3.60
C GLU A 79 -3.56 -12.29 -2.37
N ALA A 80 -3.51 -10.98 -2.60
CA ALA A 80 -3.24 -9.96 -1.59
C ALA A 80 -4.37 -8.95 -1.49
N THR A 81 -4.62 -8.47 -0.27
CA THR A 81 -5.33 -7.21 -0.06
C THR A 81 -4.33 -6.05 -0.15
N VAL A 82 -4.66 -5.02 -0.93
CA VAL A 82 -3.89 -3.78 -1.01
C VAL A 82 -4.28 -2.84 0.12
N ASN A 83 -3.32 -2.52 0.99
CA ASN A 83 -3.53 -1.67 2.15
C ASN A 83 -2.72 -0.37 1.97
N ASN A 84 -3.43 0.72 1.70
CA ASN A 84 -2.85 2.06 1.70
C ASN A 84 -2.65 2.59 3.13
N TYR A 85 -2.05 3.77 3.25
CA TYR A 85 -1.81 4.42 4.54
C TYR A 85 -3.06 4.50 5.40
N ALA A 86 -4.19 4.96 4.86
CA ALA A 86 -5.44 5.11 5.60
C ALA A 86 -5.98 3.77 6.11
N ALA A 87 -5.94 2.72 5.29
CA ALA A 87 -6.36 1.38 5.68
C ALA A 87 -5.50 0.84 6.84
N VAL A 88 -4.19 1.04 6.78
CA VAL A 88 -3.28 0.66 7.87
C VAL A 88 -3.51 1.53 9.12
N GLN A 89 -3.76 2.84 9.00
CA GLN A 89 -4.16 3.63 10.17
C GLN A 89 -5.47 3.13 10.80
N ALA A 90 -6.37 2.56 10.00
CA ALA A 90 -7.62 1.95 10.44
C ALA A 90 -7.47 0.50 10.96
N GLY A 91 -6.25 -0.06 10.99
CA GLY A 91 -5.97 -1.38 11.56
C GLY A 91 -5.69 -2.49 10.54
N ALA A 92 -5.62 -2.19 9.24
CA ALA A 92 -5.27 -3.18 8.23
C ALA A 92 -3.78 -3.57 8.26
N GLY A 93 -3.46 -4.70 7.63
CA GLY A 93 -2.11 -5.27 7.57
C GLY A 93 -1.79 -6.23 8.71
N LYS A 94 -0.93 -7.21 8.43
CA LYS A 94 -0.60 -8.33 9.32
C LYS A 94 -0.04 -7.91 10.67
N TYR A 95 0.89 -6.96 10.69
CA TYR A 95 1.59 -6.54 11.91
C TYR A 95 0.87 -5.44 12.67
N ASN A 96 -0.39 -5.17 12.33
CA ASN A 96 -1.18 -4.10 12.96
C ASN A 96 -1.95 -4.56 14.21
N SER A 97 -1.65 -5.75 14.72
CA SER A 97 -2.24 -6.24 15.95
C SER A 97 -1.67 -5.47 17.15
N GLY A 98 -2.49 -4.65 17.80
CA GLY A 98 -2.20 -4.01 19.09
C GLY A 98 -1.96 -2.50 19.03
N ARG A 99 -1.83 -1.87 20.21
CA ARG A 99 -1.86 -0.41 20.39
C ARG A 99 -0.78 0.36 19.62
N LYS A 100 0.28 -0.31 19.16
CA LYS A 100 1.43 0.29 18.44
C LYS A 100 1.68 -0.35 17.06
N GLY A 101 0.69 -1.06 16.51
CA GLY A 101 0.80 -1.67 15.18
C GLY A 101 1.11 -0.62 14.10
N HIS A 102 0.34 0.46 14.05
CA HIS A 102 0.58 1.61 13.16
C HIS A 102 1.99 2.22 13.31
N GLU A 103 2.56 2.26 14.52
CA GLU A 103 3.93 2.76 14.72
C GLU A 103 4.95 1.86 13.98
N LYS A 104 4.73 0.54 13.91
CA LYS A 104 5.62 -0.36 13.14
C LYS A 104 5.63 -0.01 11.66
N TYR A 105 4.46 0.22 11.06
CA TYR A 105 4.37 0.62 9.65
C TYR A 105 4.95 2.01 9.41
N ALA A 106 4.76 2.95 10.31
CA ALA A 106 5.39 4.27 10.20
C ALA A 106 6.92 4.17 10.18
N LYS A 107 7.50 3.38 11.10
CA LYS A 107 8.94 3.12 11.13
C LYS A 107 9.44 2.41 9.87
N ALA A 108 8.70 1.41 9.40
CA ALA A 108 9.05 0.69 8.18
C ALA A 108 8.91 1.56 6.93
N GLY A 109 7.89 2.42 6.86
CA GLY A 109 7.71 3.37 5.76
C GLY A 109 8.83 4.41 5.70
N TYR A 110 9.29 4.89 6.85
CA TYR A 110 10.49 5.72 6.91
C TYR A 110 11.70 4.97 6.35
N LEU A 111 11.97 3.75 6.82
CA LEU A 111 13.08 2.93 6.35
C LEU A 111 12.98 2.61 4.85
N PHE A 112 11.78 2.29 4.37
CA PHE A 112 11.52 2.03 2.95
C PHE A 112 11.83 3.24 2.09
N SER A 113 11.58 4.47 2.59
CA SER A 113 11.92 5.72 1.87
C SER A 113 13.44 5.92 1.67
N LEU A 114 14.28 5.19 2.41
CA LEU A 114 15.73 5.23 2.28
C LEU A 114 16.27 4.26 1.21
N LEU A 115 15.43 3.38 0.68
CA LEU A 115 15.86 2.37 -0.28
C LEU A 115 16.17 3.00 -1.64
N ASP A 116 17.27 2.58 -2.25
CA ASP A 116 17.52 2.83 -3.67
C ASP A 116 16.72 1.82 -4.50
N ILE A 117 15.70 2.29 -5.22
CA ILE A 117 14.76 1.46 -6.00
C ILE A 117 15.21 1.25 -7.45
N SER A 118 16.47 1.57 -7.78
CA SER A 118 17.01 1.33 -9.12
C SER A 118 17.11 -0.18 -9.41
N GLU A 119 16.80 -0.58 -10.65
CA GLU A 119 16.88 -2.00 -11.07
C GLU A 119 18.30 -2.57 -11.00
N SER A 120 19.32 -1.71 -11.07
CA SER A 120 20.73 -2.06 -10.92
C SER A 120 21.37 -1.26 -9.81
N LEU A 121 22.00 -1.93 -8.85
CA LEU A 121 22.67 -1.31 -7.71
C LEU A 121 24.15 -1.65 -7.67
N SER A 122 24.95 -0.72 -7.16
CA SER A 122 26.30 -1.06 -6.70
C SER A 122 26.23 -2.05 -5.53
N SER A 123 27.31 -2.80 -5.28
CA SER A 123 27.38 -3.72 -4.14
C SER A 123 27.19 -3.01 -2.79
N THR A 124 27.65 -1.77 -2.67
CA THR A 124 27.44 -0.92 -1.49
C THR A 124 25.98 -0.56 -1.30
N ALA A 125 25.29 -0.12 -2.36
CA ALA A 125 23.88 0.24 -2.32
C ALA A 125 23.00 -0.99 -2.05
N ALA A 126 23.25 -2.11 -2.74
CA ALA A 126 22.56 -3.38 -2.49
C ALA A 126 22.71 -3.84 -1.02
N LYS A 127 23.94 -3.74 -0.47
CA LYS A 127 24.19 -4.05 0.94
C LYS A 127 23.45 -3.10 1.89
N TYR A 128 23.40 -1.81 1.58
CA TYR A 128 22.65 -0.85 2.38
C TYR A 128 21.14 -1.18 2.37
N ASN A 129 20.55 -1.41 1.19
CA ASN A 129 19.15 -1.85 1.06
C ASN A 129 18.86 -3.14 1.82
N ALA A 130 19.77 -4.12 1.78
CA ALA A 130 19.64 -5.36 2.54
C ALA A 130 19.61 -5.11 4.05
N LEU A 131 20.46 -4.21 4.56
CA LEU A 131 20.48 -3.86 5.99
C LEU A 131 19.25 -3.04 6.42
N VAL A 132 18.73 -2.19 5.54
CA VAL A 132 17.44 -1.50 5.75
C VAL A 132 16.31 -2.52 5.84
N ASN A 133 16.22 -3.46 4.90
CA ASN A 133 15.20 -4.51 4.93
C ASN A 133 15.35 -5.43 6.15
N TYR A 134 16.57 -5.76 6.57
CA TYR A 134 16.82 -6.46 7.82
C TYR A 134 16.24 -5.72 9.04
N VAL A 135 16.37 -4.39 9.10
CA VAL A 135 15.78 -3.59 10.20
C VAL A 135 14.26 -3.62 10.13
N ILE A 136 13.67 -3.61 8.93
CA ILE A 136 12.23 -3.76 8.74
C ILE A 136 11.76 -5.10 9.35
N TRP A 137 12.46 -6.21 9.09
CA TRP A 137 12.14 -7.50 9.71
C TRP A 137 12.21 -7.46 11.24
N ASP A 138 13.24 -6.81 11.81
CA ASP A 138 13.43 -6.67 13.27
C ASP A 138 12.32 -5.83 13.92
N ILE A 139 11.75 -4.87 13.19
CA ILE A 139 10.61 -4.07 13.66
C ILE A 139 9.31 -4.88 13.59
N MET A 140 9.14 -5.65 12.52
CA MET A 140 7.92 -6.40 12.26
C MET A 140 7.83 -7.67 13.13
N GLY A 141 8.93 -8.38 13.29
CA GLY A 141 9.02 -9.65 14.01
C GLY A 141 10.41 -9.92 14.56
N ASP A 142 11.07 -10.96 14.04
CA ASP A 142 12.36 -11.47 14.53
C ASP A 142 13.38 -11.59 13.40
N VAL A 143 14.66 -11.55 13.76
CA VAL A 143 15.78 -11.59 12.82
C VAL A 143 16.97 -12.42 13.33
N PRO A 144 17.70 -13.10 12.43
CA PRO A 144 18.88 -13.85 12.82
C PRO A 144 20.06 -12.92 13.13
N ASP A 145 20.82 -13.19 14.19
CA ASP A 145 21.95 -12.33 14.57
C ASP A 145 23.03 -12.27 13.49
N LEU A 146 23.31 -11.05 13.00
CA LEU A 146 24.35 -10.80 12.00
C LEU A 146 25.74 -11.22 12.50
N LYS A 147 26.62 -11.60 11.58
CA LYS A 147 28.02 -11.95 11.90
C LYS A 147 28.91 -10.71 12.02
N ASN A 148 28.73 -9.74 11.12
CA ASN A 148 29.63 -8.59 10.98
C ASN A 148 29.31 -7.47 11.99
N ARG A 149 30.32 -7.01 12.75
CA ARG A 149 30.17 -5.96 13.76
C ARG A 149 29.81 -4.59 13.19
N ARG A 150 30.29 -4.24 11.99
CA ARG A 150 29.95 -2.97 11.31
C ARG A 150 28.48 -2.94 10.91
N ASP A 151 28.00 -4.05 10.36
CA ASP A 151 26.61 -4.19 9.93
C ASP A 151 25.66 -4.07 11.14
N LYS A 152 26.00 -4.68 12.28
CA LYS A 152 25.27 -4.49 13.54
C LYS A 152 25.21 -3.03 14.01
N LYS A 153 26.32 -2.30 13.87
CA LYS A 153 26.37 -0.88 14.27
C LYS A 153 25.44 -0.05 13.38
N LEU A 154 25.43 -0.33 12.06
CA LEU A 154 24.56 0.36 11.12
C LEU A 154 23.08 0.05 11.39
N VAL A 155 22.72 -1.23 11.54
CA VAL A 155 21.35 -1.67 11.88
C VAL A 155 20.86 -1.00 13.17
N LYS A 156 21.73 -0.90 14.20
CA LYS A 156 21.38 -0.18 15.44
C LYS A 156 21.15 1.32 15.20
N GLY A 157 21.87 1.93 14.26
CA GLY A 157 21.65 3.32 13.83
C GLY A 157 20.31 3.48 13.13
N LEU A 158 20.05 2.68 12.10
CA LEU A 158 18.80 2.66 11.34
C LEU A 158 17.59 2.44 12.26
N LYS A 159 17.68 1.52 13.24
CA LYS A 159 16.61 1.30 14.22
C LYS A 159 16.31 2.53 15.06
N LYS A 160 17.35 3.28 15.48
CA LYS A 160 17.17 4.53 16.23
C LYS A 160 16.53 5.63 15.37
N GLU A 161 16.94 5.75 14.12
CA GLU A 161 16.34 6.70 13.17
C GLU A 161 14.88 6.35 12.91
N ALA A 162 14.56 5.07 12.72
CA ALA A 162 13.20 4.60 12.59
C ALA A 162 12.38 4.92 13.87
N ASP A 163 12.90 4.64 15.06
CA ASP A 163 12.24 4.96 16.33
C ASP A 163 11.95 6.46 16.50
N ALA A 164 12.84 7.33 16.02
CA ALA A 164 12.63 8.78 15.99
C ALA A 164 11.52 9.17 15.00
N ASN A 165 11.31 8.39 13.94
CA ASN A 165 10.33 8.59 12.88
C ASN A 165 9.08 7.69 13.00
N LYS A 166 8.71 7.25 14.20
CA LYS A 166 7.55 6.37 14.46
C LYS A 166 6.16 6.97 14.12
N LYS A 167 6.12 8.21 13.63
CA LYS A 167 4.91 8.91 13.16
C LYS A 167 5.03 9.33 11.69
N PHE A 168 6.01 8.80 10.97
CA PHE A 168 6.23 9.10 9.56
C PHE A 168 5.00 8.74 8.72
N ASP A 169 4.58 9.67 7.87
CA ASP A 169 3.50 9.49 6.90
C ASP A 169 4.10 8.93 5.60
N TRP A 170 3.83 7.65 5.35
CA TRP A 170 4.35 6.91 4.20
C TRP A 170 3.33 6.81 3.05
N SER A 171 2.24 7.58 3.09
CA SER A 171 1.18 7.57 2.07
C SER A 171 1.67 7.80 0.63
N THR A 172 2.85 8.39 0.46
CA THR A 172 3.49 8.66 -0.84
C THR A 172 4.72 7.78 -1.11
N THR A 173 5.01 6.82 -0.22
CA THR A 173 6.26 6.06 -0.23
C THR A 173 6.06 4.60 -0.59
N MET A 174 5.07 3.93 0.01
CA MET A 174 4.88 2.49 -0.16
C MET A 174 3.41 2.07 -0.10
N GLU A 175 3.12 0.94 -0.72
CA GLU A 175 1.90 0.16 -0.54
C GLU A 175 2.17 -1.11 0.26
N VAL A 176 1.17 -1.58 1.01
CA VAL A 176 1.26 -2.82 1.79
C VAL A 176 0.38 -3.89 1.16
N TYR A 177 1.00 -4.96 0.65
CA TYR A 177 0.28 -6.13 0.15
C TYR A 177 0.25 -7.21 1.22
N THR A 178 -0.93 -7.50 1.77
CA THR A 178 -1.11 -8.51 2.82
C THR A 178 -1.82 -9.73 2.25
N ALA A 179 -1.24 -10.92 2.42
CA ALA A 179 -1.78 -12.15 1.84
C ALA A 179 -3.12 -12.54 2.45
N ASN A 180 -4.00 -13.06 1.60
CA ASN A 180 -5.30 -13.62 1.98
C ASN A 180 -5.21 -15.11 2.35
N ASP A 181 -4.00 -15.66 2.45
CA ASP A 181 -3.78 -17.08 2.71
C ASP A 181 -4.06 -17.48 4.18
N ARG A 182 -4.69 -18.63 4.36
CA ARG A 182 -5.01 -19.16 5.70
C ARG A 182 -3.73 -19.73 6.33
N GLY A 183 -3.09 -18.95 7.19
CA GLY A 183 -2.05 -19.42 8.11
C GLY A 183 -0.61 -19.09 7.74
N THR A 184 -0.36 -18.53 6.55
CA THR A 184 0.98 -18.12 6.10
C THR A 184 1.10 -16.62 5.90
N THR A 185 0.17 -15.80 6.41
CA THR A 185 0.02 -14.37 6.09
C THR A 185 1.35 -13.70 5.71
N ARG A 186 1.61 -13.65 4.41
CA ARG A 186 2.78 -12.98 3.85
C ARG A 186 2.47 -11.49 3.77
N GLU A 187 3.50 -10.66 3.82
CA GLU A 187 3.32 -9.24 3.58
C GLU A 187 4.53 -8.68 2.84
N PHE A 188 4.24 -7.85 1.84
CA PHE A 188 5.23 -7.07 1.10
C PHE A 188 4.97 -5.59 1.29
N PHE A 189 6.05 -4.82 1.38
CA PHE A 189 5.99 -3.38 1.12
C PHE A 189 6.55 -3.14 -0.27
N ALA A 190 5.75 -2.55 -1.13
CA ALA A 190 6.12 -2.30 -2.52
C ALA A 190 6.15 -0.80 -2.81
N VAL A 191 6.91 -0.45 -3.84
CA VAL A 191 6.83 0.89 -4.43
C VAL A 191 5.39 1.14 -4.88
N LEU A 192 4.91 2.37 -4.72
CA LEU A 192 3.59 2.74 -5.19
C LEU A 192 3.43 2.35 -6.67
N PRO A 193 2.30 1.71 -7.05
CA PRO A 193 2.05 1.38 -8.43
C PRO A 193 2.10 2.65 -9.27
N PRO A 194 2.63 2.58 -10.51
CA PRO A 194 2.55 3.71 -11.42
C PRO A 194 1.10 4.16 -11.50
N ILE A 195 0.86 5.48 -11.39
CA ILE A 195 -0.49 6.01 -11.59
C ILE A 195 -0.92 5.57 -12.98
N ALA A 196 -1.95 4.72 -13.05
CA ALA A 196 -2.51 4.28 -14.31
C ALA A 196 -2.97 5.53 -15.07
N THR A 197 -2.16 6.00 -16.02
CA THR A 197 -2.61 7.03 -16.96
C THR A 197 -3.76 6.40 -17.73
N PRO A 198 -4.99 6.94 -17.68
CA PRO A 198 -6.11 6.34 -18.38
C PRO A 198 -5.73 6.19 -19.86
N ILE A 199 -5.80 4.95 -20.37
CA ILE A 199 -5.56 4.68 -21.78
C ILE A 199 -6.63 5.46 -22.56
N PRO A 200 -6.26 6.40 -23.45
CA PRO A 200 -7.21 7.26 -24.15
C PRO A 200 -8.32 6.51 -24.90
N SER A 201 -8.13 5.23 -25.20
CA SER A 201 -9.07 4.37 -25.93
C SER A 201 -10.42 4.14 -25.21
N ALA A 202 -10.46 4.20 -23.87
CA ALA A 202 -11.72 4.04 -23.13
C ALA A 202 -12.63 5.27 -23.22
N LEU A 203 -12.07 6.47 -23.40
CA LEU A 203 -12.85 7.69 -23.68
C LEU A 203 -13.49 7.66 -25.08
N PHE A 204 -12.85 7.00 -26.05
CA PHE A 204 -13.38 6.88 -27.41
C PHE A 204 -14.53 5.87 -27.56
N LEU A 205 -14.61 4.86 -26.68
CA LEU A 205 -15.67 3.83 -26.73
C LEU A 205 -17.00 4.29 -26.12
N PHE A 206 -16.99 5.27 -25.21
CA PHE A 206 -18.22 5.85 -24.65
C PHE A 206 -18.58 7.23 -25.22
N GLY A 207 -17.63 7.93 -25.86
CA GLY A 207 -17.88 9.22 -26.52
C GLY A 207 -18.67 9.12 -27.83
N SER A 208 -18.74 7.95 -28.46
CA SER A 208 -19.39 7.78 -29.78
C SER A 208 -20.88 7.41 -29.72
N MET A 209 -21.43 7.03 -28.56
CA MET A 209 -22.88 6.76 -28.45
C MET A 209 -23.73 8.00 -28.16
N ALA A 210 -23.13 9.11 -27.70
CA ALA A 210 -23.88 10.32 -27.31
C ALA A 210 -24.22 11.26 -28.49
N LEU A 211 -23.60 11.11 -29.66
CA LEU A 211 -23.86 11.95 -30.83
C LEU A 211 -24.84 11.35 -31.85
N GLY A 212 -25.34 10.12 -31.60
CA GLY A 212 -26.29 9.44 -32.49
C GLY A 212 -27.77 9.75 -32.25
N LEU A 213 -28.14 10.49 -31.20
CA LEU A 213 -29.52 10.60 -30.72
C LEU A 213 -30.22 11.96 -30.94
N PHE A 214 -29.59 12.93 -31.61
CA PHE A 214 -30.20 14.24 -31.92
C PHE A 214 -30.49 14.47 -33.41
N GLY A 215 -30.59 13.41 -34.21
CA GLY A 215 -30.61 13.51 -35.66
C GLY A 215 -31.87 13.06 -36.40
N ILE A 216 -33.08 13.05 -35.82
CA ILE A 216 -34.31 12.83 -36.62
C ILE A 216 -35.48 13.69 -36.09
N VAL A 217 -35.64 14.89 -36.67
CA VAL A 217 -36.93 15.60 -36.74
C VAL A 217 -37.11 16.12 -38.16
N THR A 218 -37.68 15.28 -39.05
CA THR A 218 -38.25 15.76 -40.31
C THR A 218 -39.74 16.03 -40.12
N ARG A 219 -40.11 17.31 -40.24
CA ARG A 219 -41.48 17.84 -40.15
C ARG A 219 -42.42 17.15 -41.15
N LYS A 220 -43.61 16.72 -40.68
CA LYS A 220 -44.76 16.42 -41.55
C LYS A 220 -45.30 17.73 -42.13
N LYS A 221 -45.40 17.82 -43.47
CA LYS A 221 -46.26 18.79 -44.16
C LYS A 221 -47.70 18.28 -44.07
N ALA A 222 -48.60 19.14 -43.60
CA ALA A 222 -50.03 18.91 -43.59
C ALA A 222 -50.58 18.88 -45.03
N ILE A 223 -51.59 18.03 -45.24
CA ILE A 223 -52.33 17.83 -46.48
C ILE A 223 -53.45 18.87 -46.57
N THR A 224 -53.63 19.43 -47.76
CA THR A 224 -54.68 20.38 -48.18
C THR A 224 -56.06 19.73 -48.22
N ALA A 225 -57.10 20.50 -47.86
CA ALA A 225 -58.43 20.42 -48.44
C ALA A 225 -59.00 21.85 -48.50
#